data_AF-A0A2E9W7L1-F1
#
_entry.id   AF-A0A2E9W7L1-F1
#
_cell.length_a   1.000
_cell.length_b   1.000
_cell.length_c   1.000
_cell.angle_alpha   90.00
_cell.angle_beta   90.00
_cell.angle_gamma   90.00
#
_symmetry.space_group_name_H-M   'P 1'
#
loop_
_entity.id
_entity.type
_entity.pdbx_description
1 polymer ?
#
loop_
_entity_poly.entity_id
_entity_poly.type
_entity_poly.pdbx_seq_one_letter_code
_entity_poly.pdbx_strand_id
1 'polypeptide(L)'
;MQAVSRLRGFWPGMTVRSNSNRSSDRLLYWLLVPVFVVSILPIVRLGFEGVMVGGVPSFDYFRDVLGNGSTWQATGNSLYTAGIGTIISLLIGGSFAFLVALTDVRAKAALVFCFMIPMMIPPQITALSWVQLTGPSSALLNALGLAPAMGSPQPLYSAEGIALLLGIQHSSIVFLTLRANLRMLPSEQIEAARLAGARGGRLWWQIILPLTSPGLIAGTAMAFVTALGNFGITAMLGIPANYATLPTLIYQKLAGFGPSVLGEVSVLAILIGAIAICGVALHHRLLSKRDYRLMGMVGRPLDIRLGARRPMIEGILWTVLVAILVVPLLALIATSLVPAFGVKLNFDNYSFEAFREVLFVQPSTARAFQNSFMLSVGAAVTLVLVCLPLAYVMVRRPSRLTKLINLLVEVPYALPGVVLAIACILLFIRIPLLDVSLYGTLGIIFIAYLARFLVIALRPVMNSFSQLDPALEEAAQACGAGLGRRLRDILLPLAAPSAAAGALLVFLTAFNELTVSALLWASGNETLGVLIFNLDDSGDTVLASAVAVMVVLVVIALMSCFQLASRRLPKGVVPWQT
;
A
#
# COMPACT_ATOMS: atom_id res chain seq x y z
N MET A 1 -7.53 -19.25 55.52
CA MET A 1 -6.52 -20.03 54.78
C MET A 1 -6.56 -19.59 53.31
N GLN A 2 -6.05 -18.43 52.89
CA GLN A 2 -4.67 -17.95 52.92
C GLN A 2 -3.61 -19.02 52.62
N ALA A 3 -2.86 -18.74 51.55
CA ALA A 3 -1.53 -19.24 51.22
C ALA A 3 -1.39 -20.63 50.56
N VAL A 4 -1.73 -20.71 49.26
CA VAL A 4 -0.80 -21.25 48.23
C VAL A 4 -0.93 -20.38 46.98
N SER A 5 -0.36 -19.18 47.05
CA SER A 5 -0.02 -18.36 45.89
C SER A 5 1.42 -18.66 45.47
N ARG A 6 1.70 -18.51 44.17
CA ARG A 6 3.02 -18.39 43.52
C ARG A 6 3.61 -19.72 43.01
N LEU A 7 3.40 -19.95 41.70
CA LEU A 7 4.35 -20.45 40.69
C LEU A 7 3.60 -21.13 39.52
N ARG A 8 2.86 -20.34 38.73
CA ARG A 8 2.57 -20.67 37.31
C ARG A 8 2.77 -19.42 36.46
N GLY A 9 4.00 -18.92 36.51
CA GLY A 9 4.58 -18.22 35.37
C GLY A 9 5.02 -19.25 34.33
N PHE A 10 5.03 -18.81 33.07
CA PHE A 10 5.64 -19.46 31.91
C PHE A 10 4.95 -20.74 31.39
N TRP A 11 4.23 -20.58 30.28
CA TRP A 11 3.83 -21.60 29.29
C TRP A 11 3.60 -23.04 29.78
N PRO A 12 2.39 -23.56 29.53
CA PRO A 12 2.30 -24.88 28.93
C PRO A 12 1.49 -24.80 27.65
N GLY A 13 2.17 -25.03 26.53
CA GLY A 13 1.48 -25.47 25.34
C GLY A 13 0.71 -26.75 25.66
N MET A 14 -0.62 -26.65 25.72
CA MET A 14 -1.45 -27.76 25.24
C MET A 14 -1.28 -27.80 23.72
N THR A 15 -0.16 -28.35 23.28
CA THR A 15 -0.14 -29.01 21.98
C THR A 15 -1.08 -30.20 22.12
N VAL A 16 -2.37 -29.99 21.81
CA VAL A 16 -3.18 -31.09 21.31
C VAL A 16 -2.38 -31.61 20.12
N ARG A 17 -1.70 -32.75 20.30
CA ARG A 17 -1.10 -33.49 19.20
C ARG A 17 -2.27 -33.94 18.33
N SER A 18 -2.74 -33.04 17.48
CA SER A 18 -3.62 -33.37 16.36
C SER A 18 -2.85 -34.42 15.57
N ASN A 19 -3.35 -35.66 15.59
CA ASN A 19 -2.84 -36.76 14.77
C ASN A 19 -2.56 -36.22 13.37
N SER A 20 -1.28 -36.13 13.00
CA SER A 20 -0.89 -35.41 11.80
C SER A 20 -1.30 -36.24 10.59
N ASN A 21 -2.40 -35.83 9.98
CA ASN A 21 -2.81 -36.44 8.72
C ASN A 21 -1.70 -36.16 7.69
N ARG A 22 -0.98 -37.20 7.26
CA ARG A 22 0.20 -37.10 6.37
C ARG A 22 -0.05 -36.28 5.10
N SER A 23 -1.30 -36.19 4.65
CA SER A 23 -1.72 -35.38 3.50
C SER A 23 -1.66 -33.87 3.75
N SER A 24 -2.00 -33.41 4.96
CA SER A 24 -1.98 -31.99 5.33
C SER A 24 -0.56 -31.45 5.50
N ASP A 25 0.35 -32.26 6.06
CA ASP A 25 1.76 -31.88 6.20
C ASP A 25 2.43 -31.75 4.83
N ARG A 26 2.15 -32.69 3.90
CA ARG A 26 2.59 -32.59 2.50
C ARG A 26 2.08 -31.33 1.83
N LEU A 27 0.80 -30.99 2.00
CA LEU A 27 0.21 -29.77 1.43
C LEU A 27 0.91 -28.50 1.94
N LEU A 28 1.28 -28.46 3.22
CA LEU A 28 2.03 -27.34 3.77
C LEU A 28 3.43 -27.22 3.14
N TYR A 29 4.16 -28.31 2.93
CA TYR A 29 5.45 -28.27 2.22
C TYR A 29 5.30 -27.81 0.76
N TRP A 30 4.27 -28.29 0.05
CA TRP A 30 3.97 -27.87 -1.33
C TRP A 30 3.63 -26.39 -1.46
N LEU A 31 3.02 -25.79 -0.43
CA LEU A 31 2.73 -24.34 -0.42
C LEU A 31 3.91 -23.50 0.06
N LEU A 32 4.79 -24.05 0.89
CA LEU A 32 5.91 -23.32 1.48
C LEU A 32 7.01 -23.04 0.46
N VAL A 33 7.32 -24.02 -0.40
CA VAL A 33 8.39 -23.87 -1.39
C VAL A 33 8.11 -22.72 -2.37
N PRO A 34 6.93 -22.60 -3.01
CA PRO A 34 6.62 -21.47 -3.88
C PRO A 34 6.64 -20.13 -3.15
N VAL A 35 6.05 -20.06 -1.94
CA VAL A 35 6.05 -18.82 -1.14
C VAL A 35 7.47 -18.39 -0.81
N PHE A 36 8.33 -19.33 -0.41
CA PHE A 36 9.73 -19.05 -0.10
C PHE A 36 10.52 -18.61 -1.35
N VAL A 37 10.36 -19.31 -2.46
CA VAL A 37 11.04 -19.00 -3.73
C VAL A 37 10.63 -17.63 -4.26
N VAL A 38 9.36 -17.27 -4.16
CA VAL A 38 8.85 -15.99 -4.67
C VAL A 38 9.15 -14.84 -3.71
N SER A 39 9.14 -15.07 -2.40
CA SER A 39 9.21 -14.00 -1.39
C SER A 39 10.61 -13.76 -0.85
N ILE A 40 11.38 -14.82 -0.59
CA ILE A 40 12.61 -14.74 0.21
C ILE A 40 13.85 -14.90 -0.65
N LEU A 41 13.83 -15.82 -1.61
CA LEU A 41 14.97 -16.06 -2.49
C LEU A 41 15.48 -14.79 -3.21
N PRO A 42 14.62 -13.88 -3.72
CA PRO A 42 15.09 -12.63 -4.33
C PRO A 42 15.86 -11.78 -3.32
N ILE A 43 15.36 -11.65 -2.09
CA ILE A 43 15.96 -10.81 -1.03
C ILE A 43 17.29 -11.41 -0.58
N VAL A 44 17.37 -12.74 -0.47
CA VAL A 44 18.62 -13.45 -0.18
C VAL A 44 19.63 -13.19 -1.30
N ARG A 45 19.21 -13.32 -2.56
CA ARG A 45 20.06 -13.05 -3.73
C ARG A 45 20.58 -11.61 -3.74
N LEU A 46 19.74 -10.65 -3.38
CA LEU A 46 20.11 -9.24 -3.23
C LEU A 46 21.18 -9.03 -2.16
N GLY A 47 21.05 -9.70 -1.00
CA GLY A 47 22.07 -9.66 0.04
C GLY A 47 23.40 -10.28 -0.40
N PHE A 48 23.35 -11.38 -1.14
CA PHE A 48 24.56 -12.01 -1.70
C PHE A 48 25.26 -11.12 -2.72
N GLU A 49 24.52 -10.48 -3.63
CA GLU A 49 25.12 -9.63 -4.66
C GLU A 49 25.86 -8.42 -4.06
N GLY A 50 25.33 -7.82 -2.99
CA GLY A 50 25.98 -6.68 -2.35
C GLY A 50 27.33 -7.01 -1.69
N VAL A 51 27.57 -8.27 -1.32
CA VAL A 51 28.77 -8.71 -0.56
C VAL A 51 29.70 -9.58 -1.43
N MET A 52 29.37 -9.81 -2.70
CA MET A 52 30.14 -10.68 -3.60
C MET A 52 30.57 -9.91 -4.85
N VAL A 53 31.86 -9.93 -5.16
CA VAL A 53 32.43 -9.38 -6.40
C VAL A 53 33.12 -10.52 -7.15
N GLY A 54 32.63 -10.89 -8.33
CA GLY A 54 33.22 -11.98 -9.12
C GLY A 54 33.20 -13.35 -8.43
N GLY A 55 32.28 -13.57 -7.49
CA GLY A 55 32.19 -14.81 -6.69
C GLY A 55 33.08 -14.85 -5.44
N VAL A 56 33.82 -13.78 -5.15
CA VAL A 56 34.63 -13.64 -3.94
C VAL A 56 33.93 -12.67 -2.98
N PRO A 57 33.88 -12.97 -1.66
CA PRO A 57 33.38 -12.03 -0.67
C PRO A 57 34.20 -10.73 -0.70
N SER A 58 33.55 -9.61 -1.01
CA SER A 58 34.16 -8.29 -1.02
C SER A 58 33.17 -7.23 -0.56
N PHE A 59 33.68 -6.20 0.12
CA PHE A 59 32.93 -5.03 0.56
C PHE A 59 33.21 -3.81 -0.32
N ASP A 60 33.78 -3.99 -1.51
CA ASP A 60 34.13 -2.87 -2.40
C ASP A 60 32.90 -2.07 -2.81
N TYR A 61 31.81 -2.72 -3.24
CA TYR A 61 30.55 -2.01 -3.54
C TYR A 61 30.00 -1.24 -2.33
N PHE A 62 30.12 -1.79 -1.12
CA PHE A 62 29.74 -1.07 0.10
C PHE A 62 30.62 0.15 0.33
N ARG A 63 31.95 0.02 0.15
CA ARG A 63 32.89 1.13 0.29
C ARG A 63 32.63 2.22 -0.74
N ASP A 64 32.42 1.85 -1.99
CA ASP A 64 32.22 2.80 -3.10
C ASP A 64 30.88 3.52 -2.98
N VAL A 65 29.80 2.78 -2.72
CA VAL A 65 28.46 3.37 -2.60
C VAL A 65 28.32 4.20 -1.33
N LEU A 66 28.79 3.71 -0.18
CA LEU A 66 28.70 4.47 1.09
C LEU A 66 29.76 5.57 1.19
N GLY A 67 30.84 5.50 0.41
CA GLY A 67 31.82 6.58 0.27
C GLY A 67 31.34 7.72 -0.65
N ASN A 68 30.30 7.48 -1.45
CA ASN A 68 29.80 8.47 -2.40
C ASN A 68 28.85 9.49 -1.74
N GLY A 69 29.12 10.78 -1.91
CA GLY A 69 28.30 11.87 -1.37
C GLY A 69 26.85 11.87 -1.88
N SER A 70 26.62 11.44 -3.13
CA SER A 70 25.27 11.36 -3.71
C SER A 70 24.36 10.38 -2.96
N THR A 71 24.92 9.28 -2.42
CA THR A 71 24.18 8.30 -1.62
C THR A 71 23.63 8.93 -0.34
N TRP A 72 24.45 9.71 0.36
CA TRP A 72 24.03 10.35 1.62
C TRP A 72 23.13 11.57 1.39
N GLN A 73 23.33 12.31 0.29
CA GLN A 73 22.40 13.35 -0.13
C GLN A 73 21.01 12.74 -0.42
N ALA A 74 20.96 11.67 -1.22
CA ALA A 74 19.71 10.98 -1.50
C ALA A 74 19.07 10.35 -0.25
N THR A 75 19.89 9.84 0.68
CA THR A 75 19.42 9.34 1.98
C THR A 75 18.79 10.45 2.82
N GLY A 76 19.46 11.59 2.95
CA GLY A 76 18.95 12.77 3.66
C GLY A 76 17.65 13.28 3.03
N ASN A 77 17.61 13.38 1.70
CA ASN A 77 16.43 13.79 0.95
C ASN A 77 15.24 12.84 1.17
N SER A 78 15.49 11.53 1.16
CA SER A 78 14.45 10.50 1.40
C SER A 78 13.91 10.58 2.82
N LEU A 79 14.79 10.73 3.81
CA LEU A 79 14.39 10.84 5.22
C LEU A 79 13.62 12.14 5.49
N TYR A 80 14.04 13.25 4.90
CA TYR A 80 13.38 14.55 5.03
C TYR A 80 11.96 14.50 4.44
N THR A 81 11.83 14.11 3.17
CA THR A 81 10.54 14.07 2.48
C THR A 81 9.60 13.01 3.05
N ALA A 82 10.08 11.80 3.35
CA ALA A 82 9.25 10.77 3.98
C ALA A 82 8.87 11.13 5.42
N GLY A 83 9.77 11.74 6.19
CA GLY A 83 9.52 12.18 7.56
C GLY A 83 8.43 13.26 7.63
N ILE A 84 8.58 14.34 6.85
CA ILE A 84 7.59 15.42 6.80
C ILE A 84 6.27 14.91 6.21
N GLY A 85 6.31 14.11 5.13
CA GLY A 85 5.10 13.50 4.57
C GLY A 85 4.37 12.61 5.57
N THR A 86 5.09 11.89 6.42
CA THR A 86 4.49 11.09 7.50
C THR A 86 3.79 11.98 8.54
N ILE A 87 4.39 13.11 8.91
CA ILE A 87 3.76 14.08 9.83
C ILE A 87 2.48 14.63 9.21
N ILE A 88 2.50 15.02 7.93
CA ILE A 88 1.31 15.49 7.20
C ILE A 88 0.24 14.39 7.15
N SER A 89 0.63 13.15 6.84
CA SER A 89 -0.27 11.99 6.84
C SER A 89 -0.94 11.79 8.20
N LEU A 90 -0.17 11.91 9.28
CA LEU A 90 -0.64 11.78 10.65
C LEU A 90 -1.63 12.87 11.02
N LEU A 91 -1.34 14.12 10.67
CA LEU A 91 -2.21 15.26 10.95
C LEU A 91 -3.53 15.16 10.18
N ILE A 92 -3.48 14.93 8.87
CA ILE A 92 -4.69 14.85 8.03
C ILE A 92 -5.47 13.58 8.37
N GLY A 93 -4.83 12.41 8.25
CA GLY A 93 -5.47 11.10 8.42
C GLY A 93 -5.94 10.85 9.85
N GLY A 94 -5.12 11.23 10.84
CA GLY A 94 -5.47 11.11 12.26
C GLY A 94 -6.66 12.00 12.62
N SER A 95 -6.64 13.27 12.21
CA SER A 95 -7.76 14.20 12.45
C SER A 95 -9.05 13.71 11.78
N PHE A 96 -8.97 13.27 10.53
CA PHE A 96 -10.13 12.72 9.80
C PHE A 96 -10.68 11.48 10.51
N ALA A 97 -9.82 10.60 11.03
CA ALA A 97 -10.22 9.39 11.74
C ALA A 97 -10.89 9.72 13.08
N PHE A 98 -10.32 10.60 13.89
CA PHE A 98 -10.94 11.03 15.15
C PHE A 98 -12.30 11.69 14.91
N LEU A 99 -12.40 12.60 13.93
CA LEU A 99 -13.66 13.28 13.63
C LEU A 99 -14.70 12.31 13.10
N VAL A 100 -14.40 11.54 12.05
CA VAL A 100 -15.39 10.66 11.41
C VAL A 100 -15.80 9.47 12.31
N ALA A 101 -14.87 8.93 13.10
CA ALA A 101 -15.14 7.75 13.92
C ALA A 101 -15.82 8.08 15.27
N LEU A 102 -15.48 9.21 15.90
CA LEU A 102 -15.95 9.52 17.26
C LEU A 102 -17.10 10.53 17.32
N THR A 103 -17.46 11.21 16.23
CA THR A 103 -18.47 12.29 16.25
C THR A 103 -19.71 11.95 15.43
N ASP A 104 -20.80 12.70 15.63
CA ASP A 104 -22.10 12.49 14.98
C ASP A 104 -22.20 13.05 13.55
N VAL A 105 -21.08 13.23 12.83
CA VAL A 105 -21.08 13.72 11.43
C VAL A 105 -21.97 12.89 10.49
N ARG A 106 -22.66 13.57 9.57
CA ARG A 106 -23.50 12.95 8.52
C ARG A 106 -22.64 12.30 7.45
N ALA A 107 -23.27 11.43 6.66
CA ALA A 107 -22.67 10.85 5.46
C ALA A 107 -21.29 10.19 5.68
N LYS A 108 -21.05 9.59 6.86
CA LYS A 108 -19.78 8.91 7.21
C LYS A 108 -19.30 7.96 6.12
N ALA A 109 -20.21 7.21 5.49
CA ALA A 109 -19.86 6.29 4.41
C ALA A 109 -19.27 7.01 3.19
N ALA A 110 -19.85 8.16 2.79
CA ALA A 110 -19.35 8.95 1.68
C ALA A 110 -18.01 9.60 2.03
N LEU A 111 -17.86 10.17 3.23
CA LEU A 111 -16.59 10.74 3.71
C LEU A 111 -15.48 9.69 3.71
N VAL A 112 -15.75 8.50 4.25
CA VAL A 112 -14.79 7.38 4.26
C VAL A 112 -14.44 6.97 2.82
N PHE A 113 -15.44 6.78 1.96
CA PHE A 113 -15.22 6.38 0.57
C PHE A 113 -14.37 7.40 -0.19
N CYS A 114 -14.74 8.69 -0.16
CA CYS A 114 -13.99 9.76 -0.83
C CYS A 114 -12.57 9.91 -0.27
N PHE A 115 -12.38 9.78 1.04
CA PHE A 115 -11.04 9.87 1.65
C PHE A 115 -10.12 8.71 1.26
N MET A 116 -10.69 7.57 0.83
CA MET A 116 -9.91 6.43 0.33
C MET A 116 -9.50 6.55 -1.14
N ILE A 117 -10.19 7.36 -1.94
CA ILE A 117 -9.90 7.48 -3.38
C ILE A 117 -8.45 7.92 -3.64
N PRO A 118 -7.87 8.94 -2.96
CA PRO A 118 -6.48 9.34 -3.18
C PRO A 118 -5.45 8.22 -2.97
N MET A 119 -5.75 7.24 -2.11
CA MET A 119 -4.88 6.07 -1.89
C MET A 119 -4.95 5.08 -3.05
N MET A 120 -6.11 4.97 -3.69
CA MET A 120 -6.38 4.03 -4.76
C MET A 120 -5.94 4.59 -6.13
N ILE A 121 -5.87 5.91 -6.26
CA ILE A 121 -5.23 6.59 -7.39
C ILE A 121 -3.72 6.38 -7.29
N PRO A 122 -3.05 5.95 -8.38
CA PRO A 122 -1.61 5.79 -8.39
C PRO A 122 -0.83 7.04 -7.94
N PRO A 123 0.32 6.87 -7.25
CA PRO A 123 1.17 7.99 -6.84
C PRO A 123 1.53 8.96 -7.95
N GLN A 124 1.88 8.43 -9.12
CA GLN A 124 2.24 9.23 -10.30
C GLN A 124 1.05 10.05 -10.83
N ILE A 125 -0.16 9.50 -10.81
CA ILE A 125 -1.34 10.27 -11.22
C ILE A 125 -1.63 11.39 -10.23
N THR A 126 -1.46 11.12 -8.93
CA THR A 126 -1.57 12.16 -7.89
C THR A 126 -0.54 13.27 -8.14
N ALA A 127 0.74 12.92 -8.33
CA ALA A 127 1.78 13.88 -8.67
C ALA A 127 1.44 14.72 -9.90
N LEU A 128 1.07 14.05 -11.00
CA LEU A 128 0.68 14.70 -12.25
C LEU A 128 -0.48 15.68 -12.04
N SER A 129 -1.55 15.25 -11.38
CA SER A 129 -2.75 16.08 -11.15
C SER A 129 -2.46 17.35 -10.36
N TRP A 130 -1.54 17.28 -9.40
CA TRP A 130 -1.14 18.42 -8.58
C TRP A 130 -0.18 19.34 -9.34
N VAL A 131 0.77 18.81 -10.10
CA VAL A 131 1.65 19.59 -10.99
C VAL A 131 0.80 20.36 -12.03
N GLN A 132 -0.22 19.71 -12.60
CA GLN A 132 -1.17 20.35 -13.51
C GLN A 132 -2.05 21.41 -12.83
N LEU A 133 -2.26 21.30 -11.52
CA LEU A 133 -3.02 22.28 -10.76
C LEU A 133 -2.18 23.52 -10.45
N THR A 134 -0.95 23.38 -9.96
CA THR A 134 -0.18 24.49 -9.36
C THR A 134 0.77 25.20 -10.31
N GLY A 135 0.98 24.66 -11.51
CA GLY A 135 1.94 25.21 -12.47
C GLY A 135 1.45 26.45 -13.22
N PRO A 136 2.37 27.28 -13.77
CA PRO A 136 2.01 28.38 -14.68
C PRO A 136 1.26 27.88 -15.93
N SER A 137 1.56 26.66 -16.37
CA SER A 137 0.91 26.00 -17.51
C SER A 137 -0.41 25.31 -17.16
N SER A 138 -0.97 25.54 -15.97
CA SER A 138 -2.22 24.90 -15.54
C SER A 138 -3.39 25.30 -16.44
N ALA A 139 -3.95 24.34 -17.19
CA ALA A 139 -5.11 24.59 -18.05
C ALA A 139 -6.31 25.11 -17.24
N LEU A 140 -6.51 24.58 -16.02
CA LEU A 140 -7.59 24.97 -15.12
C LEU A 140 -7.39 26.36 -14.52
N LEU A 141 -6.23 26.65 -13.92
CA LEU A 141 -6.02 27.97 -13.31
C LEU A 141 -5.96 29.07 -14.37
N ASN A 142 -5.45 28.79 -15.57
CA ASN A 142 -5.46 29.76 -16.67
C ASN A 142 -6.89 30.08 -17.12
N ALA A 143 -7.79 29.08 -17.15
CA ALA A 143 -9.20 29.30 -17.44
C ALA A 143 -9.90 30.19 -16.38
N LEU A 144 -9.44 30.12 -15.12
CA LEU A 144 -9.95 30.94 -14.02
C LEU A 144 -9.24 32.29 -13.86
N GLY A 145 -8.18 32.56 -14.63
CA GLY A 145 -7.34 33.76 -14.47
C GLY A 145 -6.53 33.78 -13.17
N LEU A 146 -6.30 32.62 -12.55
CA LEU A 146 -5.58 32.43 -11.28
C LEU A 146 -4.20 31.80 -11.46
N ALA A 147 -3.79 31.52 -12.70
CA ALA A 147 -2.52 30.86 -12.95
C ALA A 147 -1.33 31.77 -12.59
N PRO A 148 -0.24 31.20 -12.07
CA PRO A 148 1.04 31.90 -11.98
C PRO A 148 1.49 32.43 -13.34
N ALA A 149 2.27 33.52 -13.33
CA ALA A 149 2.79 34.10 -14.57
C ALA A 149 3.65 33.08 -15.35
N MET A 150 3.53 33.07 -16.68
CA MET A 150 4.36 32.21 -17.54
C MET A 150 5.85 32.46 -17.27
N GLY A 151 6.61 31.37 -17.11
CA GLY A 151 8.02 31.39 -16.71
C GLY A 151 8.27 31.35 -15.20
N SER A 152 7.24 31.44 -14.35
CA SER A 152 7.41 31.20 -12.91
C SER A 152 7.80 29.73 -12.65
N PRO A 153 8.62 29.44 -11.62
CA PRO A 153 8.94 28.06 -11.27
C PRO A 153 7.69 27.30 -10.86
N GLN A 154 7.64 26.00 -11.15
CA GLN A 154 6.60 25.10 -10.65
C GLN A 154 6.76 24.93 -9.13
N PRO A 155 5.81 25.39 -8.28
CA PRO A 155 5.99 25.38 -6.82
C PRO A 155 6.21 24.00 -6.20
N LEU A 156 5.64 22.95 -6.83
CA LEU A 156 5.74 21.58 -6.33
C LEU A 156 7.04 20.86 -6.69
N TYR A 157 7.87 21.42 -7.57
CA TYR A 157 9.21 20.88 -7.86
C TYR A 157 10.18 21.27 -6.74
N SER A 158 9.90 20.74 -5.55
CA SER A 158 10.59 21.03 -4.28
C SER A 158 10.46 19.86 -3.31
N ALA A 159 11.32 19.84 -2.29
CA ALA A 159 11.26 18.83 -1.23
C ALA A 159 9.92 18.90 -0.46
N GLU A 160 9.41 20.11 -0.24
CA GLU A 160 8.14 20.39 0.43
C GLU A 160 6.96 19.92 -0.42
N GLY A 161 7.03 20.10 -1.74
CA GLY A 161 6.03 19.57 -2.68
C GLY A 161 5.96 18.05 -2.64
N ILE A 162 7.12 17.38 -2.67
CA ILE A 162 7.21 15.92 -2.52
C ILE A 162 6.60 15.48 -1.18
N ALA A 163 7.02 16.10 -0.08
CA ALA A 163 6.53 15.76 1.26
C ALA A 163 5.01 15.96 1.40
N LEU A 164 4.46 17.05 0.85
CA LEU A 164 3.04 17.33 0.84
C LEU A 164 2.25 16.22 0.14
N LEU A 165 2.66 15.83 -1.07
CA LEU A 165 1.94 14.82 -1.84
C LEU A 165 2.08 13.42 -1.22
N LEU A 166 3.27 13.08 -0.72
CA LEU A 166 3.46 11.86 0.09
C LEU A 166 2.51 11.89 1.30
N GLY A 167 2.37 13.03 1.96
CA GLY A 167 1.49 13.20 3.10
C GLY A 167 0.01 13.01 2.78
N ILE A 168 -0.46 13.64 1.70
CA ILE A 168 -1.84 13.52 1.24
C ILE A 168 -2.14 12.07 0.85
N GLN A 169 -1.26 11.45 0.07
CA GLN A 169 -1.46 10.08 -0.43
C GLN A 169 -1.55 9.06 0.72
N HIS A 170 -0.65 9.12 1.70
CA HIS A 170 -0.58 8.13 2.78
C HIS A 170 -1.44 8.49 4.02
N SER A 171 -2.11 9.65 4.03
CA SER A 171 -3.07 10.03 5.10
C SER A 171 -4.20 8.99 5.28
N SER A 172 -4.63 8.38 4.17
CA SER A 172 -5.60 7.30 4.09
C SER A 172 -5.19 6.04 4.90
N ILE A 173 -3.91 5.67 4.88
CA ILE A 173 -3.36 4.53 5.62
C ILE A 173 -3.45 4.78 7.13
N VAL A 174 -3.07 5.98 7.56
CA VAL A 174 -3.19 6.39 8.97
C VAL A 174 -4.65 6.38 9.39
N PHE A 175 -5.53 6.96 8.56
CA PHE A 175 -6.96 6.99 8.80
C PHE A 175 -7.56 5.60 8.98
N LEU A 176 -7.31 4.66 8.07
CA LEU A 176 -7.86 3.29 8.13
C LEU A 176 -7.40 2.57 9.39
N THR A 177 -6.10 2.63 9.66
CA THR A 177 -5.50 1.92 10.80
C THR A 177 -6.02 2.47 12.13
N LEU A 178 -6.10 3.79 12.25
CA LEU A 178 -6.61 4.44 13.45
C LEU A 178 -8.12 4.23 13.62
N ARG A 179 -8.91 4.35 12.54
CA ARG A 179 -10.36 4.15 12.56
C ARG A 179 -10.74 2.73 12.96
N ALA A 180 -9.99 1.71 12.51
CA ALA A 180 -10.21 0.34 12.92
C ALA A 180 -10.04 0.17 14.45
N ASN A 181 -9.01 0.80 15.03
CA ASN A 181 -8.77 0.79 16.48
C ASN A 181 -9.82 1.61 17.25
N LEU A 182 -10.21 2.77 16.73
CA LEU A 182 -11.23 3.64 17.34
C LEU A 182 -12.59 2.92 17.48
N ARG A 183 -12.93 2.06 16.53
CA ARG A 183 -14.16 1.24 16.57
C ARG A 183 -14.13 0.16 17.66
N MET A 184 -12.96 -0.21 18.16
CA MET A 184 -12.77 -1.23 19.19
C MET A 184 -12.72 -0.65 20.61
N LEU A 185 -12.89 0.68 20.78
CA LEU A 185 -12.85 1.30 22.09
C LEU A 185 -14.00 0.79 22.99
N PRO A 186 -13.72 0.27 24.20
CA PRO A 186 -14.75 -0.18 25.13
C PRO A 186 -15.50 1.03 25.68
N SER A 187 -16.80 1.10 25.38
CA SER A 187 -17.68 2.17 25.85
C SER A 187 -17.71 2.27 27.39
N GLU A 188 -17.63 1.12 28.07
CA GLU A 188 -17.63 1.01 29.53
C GLU A 188 -16.46 1.78 30.18
N GLN A 189 -15.25 1.71 29.61
CA GLN A 189 -14.10 2.43 30.17
C GLN A 189 -14.27 3.95 30.03
N ILE A 190 -14.89 4.40 28.94
CA ILE A 190 -15.16 5.80 28.69
C ILE A 190 -16.29 6.31 29.60
N GLU A 191 -17.33 5.52 29.83
CA GLU A 191 -18.42 5.83 30.76
C GLU A 191 -17.93 5.86 32.21
N ALA A 192 -17.15 4.85 32.65
CA ALA A 192 -16.54 4.82 33.97
C ALA A 192 -15.67 6.05 34.22
N ALA A 193 -14.88 6.46 33.22
CA ALA A 193 -14.09 7.67 33.32
C ALA A 193 -14.92 8.94 33.42
N ARG A 194 -16.03 9.03 32.69
CA ARG A 194 -16.98 10.15 32.81
C ARG A 194 -17.62 10.22 34.19
N LEU A 195 -17.94 9.06 34.80
CA LEU A 195 -18.42 8.96 36.17
C LEU A 195 -17.35 9.39 37.19
N ALA A 196 -16.07 9.07 36.93
CA ALA A 196 -14.92 9.55 37.71
C ALA A 196 -14.55 11.02 37.45
N GLY A 197 -15.34 11.77 36.68
CA GLY A 197 -15.15 13.20 36.43
C GLY A 197 -14.25 13.56 35.24
N ALA A 198 -13.79 12.59 34.44
CA ALA A 198 -13.06 12.87 33.21
C ALA A 198 -14.02 13.34 32.09
N ARG A 199 -13.90 14.61 31.69
CA ARG A 199 -14.69 15.21 30.59
C ARG A 199 -13.80 16.02 29.65
N GLY A 200 -14.29 16.26 28.42
CA GLY A 200 -13.64 17.09 27.42
C GLY A 200 -12.19 16.66 27.12
N GLY A 201 -11.24 17.60 27.21
CA GLY A 201 -9.83 17.34 26.98
C GLY A 201 -9.21 16.31 27.92
N ARG A 202 -9.68 16.23 29.18
CA ARG A 202 -9.17 15.23 30.13
C ARG A 202 -9.46 13.80 29.67
N LEU A 203 -10.68 13.56 29.18
CA LEU A 203 -11.07 12.28 28.58
C LEU A 203 -10.24 11.98 27.32
N TRP A 204 -9.96 13.00 26.50
CA TRP A 204 -9.17 12.85 25.29
C TRP A 204 -7.72 12.46 25.58
N TRP A 205 -7.01 13.23 26.42
CA TRP A 205 -5.58 13.04 26.68
C TRP A 205 -5.29 11.83 27.57
N GLN A 206 -6.18 11.49 28.51
CA GLN A 206 -5.92 10.43 29.48
C GLN A 206 -6.45 9.06 29.05
N ILE A 207 -7.41 9.02 28.13
CA ILE A 207 -8.11 7.76 27.80
C ILE A 207 -8.14 7.51 26.30
N ILE A 208 -8.75 8.39 25.51
CA ILE A 208 -8.93 8.14 24.07
C ILE A 208 -7.58 8.06 23.36
N LEU A 209 -6.72 9.07 23.51
CA LEU A 209 -5.43 9.09 22.82
C LEU A 209 -4.51 7.94 23.27
N PRO A 210 -4.32 7.66 24.58
CA PRO A 210 -3.51 6.52 25.02
C PRO A 210 -4.01 5.17 24.51
N LEU A 211 -5.32 4.91 24.60
CA LEU A 211 -5.91 3.64 24.13
C LEU A 211 -5.83 3.46 22.61
N THR A 212 -5.81 4.56 21.85
CA THR A 212 -5.73 4.53 20.39
C THR A 212 -4.30 4.68 19.86
N SER A 213 -3.34 4.98 20.73
CA SER A 213 -1.93 5.16 20.36
C SER A 213 -1.30 3.96 19.64
N PRO A 214 -1.66 2.68 19.92
CA PRO A 214 -1.16 1.55 19.13
C PRO A 214 -1.56 1.62 17.66
N GLY A 215 -2.84 1.94 17.39
CA GLY A 215 -3.34 2.12 16.03
C GLY A 215 -2.73 3.32 15.33
N LEU A 216 -2.54 4.43 16.06
CA LEU A 216 -1.90 5.63 15.53
C LEU A 216 -0.45 5.39 15.12
N ILE A 217 0.33 4.73 15.98
CA ILE A 217 1.75 4.45 15.72
C ILE A 217 1.90 3.40 14.62
N ALA A 218 1.05 2.38 14.57
CA ALA A 218 1.04 1.42 13.47
C ALA A 218 0.75 2.11 12.12
N GLY A 219 -0.27 2.96 12.06
CA GLY A 219 -0.60 3.73 10.86
C GLY A 219 0.52 4.68 10.44
N THR A 220 1.16 5.33 11.41
CA THR A 220 2.30 6.25 11.18
C THR A 220 3.52 5.50 10.64
N ALA A 221 3.86 4.33 11.21
CA ALA A 221 4.97 3.52 10.75
C ALA A 221 4.75 3.01 9.32
N MET A 222 3.52 2.57 9.01
CA MET A 222 3.16 2.15 7.65
C MET A 222 3.23 3.31 6.66
N ALA A 223 2.77 4.51 7.03
CA ALA A 223 2.88 5.69 6.19
C ALA A 223 4.35 6.06 5.91
N PHE A 224 5.22 6.01 6.92
CA PHE A 224 6.65 6.28 6.76
C PHE A 224 7.34 5.32 5.81
N VAL A 225 7.16 4.01 6.01
CA VAL A 225 7.78 2.99 5.15
C VAL A 225 7.30 3.10 3.71
N THR A 226 6.00 3.36 3.52
CA THR A 226 5.42 3.49 2.18
C THR A 226 5.90 4.77 1.50
N ALA A 227 6.01 5.89 2.23
CA ALA A 227 6.53 7.15 1.73
C ALA A 227 8.02 7.06 1.35
N LEU A 228 8.85 6.40 2.18
CA LEU A 228 10.27 6.18 1.93
C LEU A 228 10.52 5.39 0.63
N GLY A 229 9.61 4.47 0.32
CA GLY A 229 9.68 3.62 -0.88
C GLY A 229 8.92 4.13 -2.09
N ASN A 230 8.30 5.32 -2.02
CA ASN A 230 7.43 5.82 -3.08
C ASN A 230 8.27 6.35 -4.24
N PHE A 231 8.25 5.65 -5.37
CA PHE A 231 8.94 6.10 -6.58
C PHE A 231 8.10 7.10 -7.39
N GLY A 232 6.79 6.90 -7.53
CA GLY A 232 5.98 7.72 -8.45
C GLY A 232 5.98 9.21 -8.14
N ILE A 233 5.71 9.61 -6.88
CA ILE A 233 5.71 11.03 -6.50
C ILE A 233 7.13 11.60 -6.54
N THR A 234 8.10 10.86 -6.02
CA THR A 234 9.49 11.34 -5.93
C THR A 234 10.14 11.45 -7.31
N ALA A 235 9.79 10.59 -8.26
CA ALA A 235 10.28 10.67 -9.63
C ALA A 235 9.69 11.88 -10.36
N MET A 236 8.37 12.04 -10.35
CA MET A 236 7.69 13.11 -11.11
C MET A 236 7.97 14.52 -10.59
N LEU A 237 8.20 14.70 -9.29
CA LEU A 237 8.55 16.00 -8.72
C LEU A 237 10.06 16.18 -8.53
N GLY A 238 10.76 15.10 -8.17
CA GLY A 238 12.18 15.15 -7.79
C GLY A 238 13.13 15.12 -8.97
N ILE A 239 12.87 14.35 -10.03
CA ILE A 239 13.76 14.30 -11.21
C ILE A 239 13.82 15.69 -11.88
N PRO A 240 12.68 16.37 -12.19
CA PRO A 240 12.71 17.72 -12.77
C PRO A 240 13.35 18.75 -11.83
N ALA A 241 13.22 18.58 -10.51
CA ALA A 241 13.81 19.46 -9.51
C ALA A 241 15.30 19.19 -9.22
N ASN A 242 15.92 18.20 -9.88
CA ASN A 242 17.24 17.68 -9.53
C ASN A 242 17.37 17.31 -8.04
N TYR A 243 16.29 16.79 -7.47
CA TYR A 243 16.17 16.38 -6.08
C TYR A 243 16.10 14.86 -6.00
N ALA A 244 17.27 14.22 -5.97
CA ALA A 244 17.36 12.77 -5.89
C ALA A 244 16.98 12.25 -4.49
N THR A 245 16.01 11.34 -4.44
CA THR A 245 15.74 10.45 -3.31
C THR A 245 16.38 9.08 -3.58
N LEU A 246 16.44 8.19 -2.60
CA LEU A 246 17.01 6.85 -2.77
C LEU A 246 16.28 6.04 -3.86
N PRO A 247 14.92 6.00 -3.91
CA PRO A 247 14.19 5.38 -5.03
C PRO A 247 14.60 5.92 -6.41
N THR A 248 14.68 7.24 -6.57
CA THR A 248 15.01 7.86 -7.87
C THR A 248 16.49 7.71 -8.22
N LEU A 249 17.39 7.73 -7.23
CA LEU A 249 18.81 7.49 -7.44
C LEU A 249 19.07 6.05 -7.91
N ILE A 250 18.35 5.08 -7.33
CA ILE A 250 18.39 3.68 -7.80
C ILE A 250 17.95 3.60 -9.26
N TYR A 251 16.84 4.24 -9.61
CA TYR A 251 16.35 4.28 -10.99
C TYR A 251 17.38 4.91 -11.95
N GLN A 252 17.94 6.07 -11.60
CA GLN A 252 18.94 6.76 -12.40
C GLN A 252 20.23 5.94 -12.59
N LYS A 253 20.70 5.26 -11.54
CA LYS A 253 21.86 4.36 -11.64
C LYS A 253 21.57 3.13 -12.48
N LEU A 254 20.37 2.55 -12.35
CA LEU A 254 19.95 1.39 -13.13
C LEU A 254 19.79 1.72 -14.62
N ALA A 255 19.37 2.94 -14.95
CA ALA A 255 19.34 3.46 -16.32
C ALA A 255 20.74 3.76 -16.88
N GLY A 256 21.78 3.81 -16.02
CA GLY A 256 23.16 3.98 -16.42
C GLY A 256 23.78 2.70 -16.98
N PHE A 257 24.85 2.85 -17.77
CA PHE A 257 25.58 1.72 -18.36
C PHE A 257 26.83 1.39 -17.53
N GLY A 258 27.04 0.12 -17.19
CA GLY A 258 28.28 -0.33 -16.56
C GLY A 258 28.19 -1.74 -15.94
N PRO A 259 29.32 -2.45 -15.82
CA PRO A 259 29.35 -3.79 -15.23
C PRO A 259 29.10 -3.79 -13.71
N SER A 260 29.31 -2.66 -13.01
CA SER A 260 29.11 -2.51 -11.56
C SER A 260 27.69 -2.11 -11.15
N VAL A 261 26.83 -1.74 -12.10
CA VAL A 261 25.51 -1.13 -11.82
C VAL A 261 24.65 -1.99 -10.90
N LEU A 262 24.59 -3.30 -11.15
CA LEU A 262 23.79 -4.23 -10.35
C LEU A 262 24.30 -4.33 -8.90
N GLY A 263 25.62 -4.36 -8.70
CA GLY A 263 26.25 -4.36 -7.39
C GLY A 263 25.96 -3.07 -6.62
N GLU A 264 26.16 -1.91 -7.25
CA GLU A 264 25.89 -0.60 -6.64
C GLU A 264 24.43 -0.42 -6.22
N VAL A 265 23.51 -0.77 -7.13
CA VAL A 265 22.07 -0.65 -6.90
C VAL A 265 21.60 -1.65 -5.83
N SER A 266 22.23 -2.82 -5.72
CA SER A 266 21.95 -3.76 -4.62
C SER A 266 22.27 -3.16 -3.25
N VAL A 267 23.41 -2.46 -3.11
CA VAL A 267 23.80 -1.80 -1.85
C VAL A 267 22.83 -0.67 -1.50
N LEU A 268 22.42 0.14 -2.48
CA LEU A 268 21.40 1.17 -2.27
C LEU A 268 20.05 0.58 -1.83
N ALA A 269 19.64 -0.54 -2.43
CA ALA A 269 18.43 -1.24 -2.04
C ALA A 269 18.53 -1.84 -0.62
N ILE A 270 19.70 -2.40 -0.24
CA ILE A 270 19.97 -2.84 1.14
C ILE A 270 19.87 -1.66 2.10
N LEU A 271 20.43 -0.49 1.75
CA LEU A 271 20.38 0.72 2.55
C LEU A 271 18.92 1.19 2.78
N ILE A 272 18.11 1.28 1.73
CA ILE A 272 16.67 1.59 1.84
C ILE A 272 15.96 0.58 2.75
N GLY A 273 16.21 -0.72 2.53
CA GLY A 273 15.60 -1.79 3.33
C GLY A 273 15.98 -1.70 4.80
N ALA A 274 17.24 -1.42 5.10
CA ALA A 274 17.73 -1.22 6.46
C ALA A 274 17.06 -0.02 7.14
N ILE A 275 16.95 1.12 6.44
CA ILE A 275 16.27 2.32 6.97
C ILE A 275 14.79 2.03 7.24
N ALA A 276 14.10 1.34 6.33
CA ALA A 276 12.70 0.94 6.52
C ALA A 276 12.52 0.04 7.75
N ILE A 277 13.37 -1.00 7.90
CA ILE A 277 13.35 -1.91 9.05
C ILE A 277 13.65 -1.16 10.35
N CYS A 278 14.64 -0.27 10.36
CA CYS A 278 14.96 0.57 11.51
C CYS A 278 13.80 1.48 11.90
N GLY A 279 13.11 2.08 10.93
CA GLY A 279 11.90 2.88 11.16
C GLY A 279 10.80 2.07 11.84
N VAL A 280 10.47 0.90 11.30
CA VAL A 280 9.46 0.00 11.89
C VAL A 280 9.87 -0.46 13.30
N ALA A 281 11.13 -0.86 13.48
CA ALA A 281 11.65 -1.34 14.76
C ALA A 281 11.63 -0.24 15.83
N LEU A 282 11.98 1.00 15.47
CA LEU A 282 11.92 2.16 16.36
C LEU A 282 10.48 2.42 16.80
N HIS A 283 9.52 2.42 15.88
CA HIS A 283 8.10 2.56 16.20
C HIS A 283 7.59 1.42 17.10
N HIS A 284 8.02 0.18 16.86
CA HIS A 284 7.63 -0.96 17.68
C HIS A 284 8.20 -0.88 19.11
N ARG A 285 9.44 -0.43 19.28
CA ARG A 285 10.05 -0.20 20.61
C ARG A 285 9.35 0.91 21.41
N LEU A 286 8.90 1.97 20.74
CA LEU A 286 8.13 3.04 21.38
C LEU A 286 6.76 2.54 21.89
N LEU A 287 6.23 1.47 21.29
CA LEU A 287 4.96 0.83 21.66
C LEU A 287 5.08 -0.28 22.70
N SER A 288 6.18 -1.05 22.74
CA SER A 288 6.27 -2.26 23.56
C SER A 288 6.17 -2.00 25.07
N LYS A 289 6.25 -0.74 25.51
CA LYS A 289 6.06 -0.31 26.90
C LYS A 289 4.59 0.00 27.25
N ARG A 290 3.67 -0.17 26.31
CA ARG A 290 2.26 0.26 26.40
C ARG A 290 1.33 -0.90 26.02
N ASP A 291 1.27 -1.91 26.88
CA ASP A 291 0.42 -3.10 26.69
C ASP A 291 -1.05 -2.77 27.01
N TYR A 292 -1.69 -1.94 26.16
CA TYR A 292 -3.12 -1.65 26.22
C TYR A 292 -3.90 -2.83 25.59
N ARG A 293 -3.86 -3.99 26.25
CA ARG A 293 -4.74 -5.09 25.86
C ARG A 293 -6.16 -4.65 26.16
N LEU A 294 -6.91 -4.32 25.10
CA LEU A 294 -8.34 -4.07 25.15
C LEU A 294 -9.04 -5.37 25.56
N MET A 295 -9.07 -5.68 26.86
CA MET A 295 -9.98 -6.67 27.42
C MET A 295 -11.34 -5.99 27.57
N GLY A 296 -12.24 -6.26 26.62
CA GLY A 296 -13.60 -5.75 26.63
C GLY A 296 -14.37 -6.27 25.42
N MET A 297 -15.69 -6.43 25.55
CA MET A 297 -16.56 -6.70 24.40
C MET A 297 -16.51 -5.49 23.46
N VAL A 298 -16.55 -5.72 22.14
CA VAL A 298 -16.64 -4.65 21.13
C VAL A 298 -17.88 -3.81 21.44
N GLY A 299 -17.66 -2.60 21.95
CA GLY A 299 -18.71 -1.68 22.35
C GLY A 299 -19.37 -0.98 21.17
N ARG A 300 -20.48 -0.27 21.42
CA ARG A 300 -21.04 0.63 20.41
C ARG A 300 -20.02 1.73 20.08
N PRO A 301 -19.85 2.10 18.79
CA PRO A 301 -18.98 3.21 18.41
C PRO A 301 -19.34 4.47 19.18
N LEU A 302 -18.33 5.19 19.67
CA LEU A 302 -18.56 6.47 20.35
C LEU A 302 -19.21 7.47 19.38
N ASP A 303 -20.25 8.16 19.84
CA ASP A 303 -20.96 9.17 19.04
C ASP A 303 -21.04 10.49 19.83
N ILE A 304 -19.95 11.25 19.81
CA ILE A 304 -19.85 12.57 20.44
C ILE A 304 -20.72 13.53 19.62
N ARG A 305 -21.77 14.06 20.26
CA ARG A 305 -22.66 15.05 19.66
C ARG A 305 -21.94 16.40 19.51
N LEU A 306 -21.80 16.88 18.28
CA LEU A 306 -21.17 18.16 17.95
C LEU A 306 -22.11 19.36 18.14
N GLY A 307 -23.42 19.13 18.19
CA GLY A 307 -24.42 20.20 18.35
C GLY A 307 -24.31 21.25 17.24
N ALA A 308 -24.32 22.53 17.61
CA ALA A 308 -24.25 23.65 16.67
C ALA A 308 -22.96 23.71 15.84
N ARG A 309 -21.88 23.05 16.28
CA ARG A 309 -20.58 23.02 15.55
C ARG A 309 -20.53 21.97 14.45
N ARG A 310 -21.54 21.10 14.36
CA ARG A 310 -21.61 20.04 13.35
C ARG A 310 -21.46 20.53 11.91
N PRO A 311 -22.26 21.49 11.40
CA PRO A 311 -22.14 21.92 10.01
C PRO A 311 -20.78 22.54 9.69
N MET A 312 -20.16 23.23 10.64
CA MET A 312 -18.80 23.77 10.48
C MET A 312 -17.77 22.66 10.31
N ILE A 313 -17.81 21.63 11.15
CA ILE A 313 -16.89 20.49 11.07
C ILE A 313 -17.13 19.68 9.79
N GLU A 314 -18.39 19.44 9.42
CA GLU A 314 -18.74 18.80 8.15
C GLU A 314 -18.23 19.62 6.95
N GLY A 315 -18.39 20.95 6.99
CA GLY A 315 -17.85 21.86 5.99
C GLY A 315 -16.34 21.72 5.85
N ILE A 316 -15.59 21.75 6.96
CA ILE A 316 -14.13 21.58 6.95
C ILE A 316 -13.73 20.22 6.34
N LEU A 317 -14.39 19.12 6.74
CA LEU A 317 -14.07 17.79 6.21
C LEU A 317 -14.29 17.70 4.70
N TRP A 318 -15.42 18.24 4.21
CA TRP A 318 -15.71 18.28 2.78
C TRP A 318 -14.78 19.22 2.01
N THR A 319 -14.43 20.39 2.55
CA THR A 319 -13.47 21.30 1.93
C THR A 319 -12.10 20.66 1.81
N VAL A 320 -11.63 19.97 2.84
CA VAL A 320 -10.36 19.21 2.77
C VAL A 320 -10.43 18.15 1.68
N LEU A 321 -11.53 17.37 1.60
CA LEU A 321 -11.71 16.38 0.52
C LEU A 321 -11.72 17.03 -0.87
N VAL A 322 -12.44 18.12 -1.05
CA VAL A 322 -12.50 18.85 -2.33
C VAL A 322 -11.10 19.33 -2.72
N ALA A 323 -10.35 19.91 -1.77
CA ALA A 323 -9.00 20.41 -2.02
C ALA A 323 -8.00 19.31 -2.37
N ILE A 324 -8.03 18.16 -1.68
CA ILE A 324 -7.02 17.11 -1.90
C ILE A 324 -7.36 16.13 -3.04
N LEU A 325 -8.64 16.01 -3.40
CA LEU A 325 -9.12 15.04 -4.39
C LEU A 325 -9.75 15.72 -5.60
N VAL A 326 -10.77 16.55 -5.42
CA VAL A 326 -11.59 17.04 -6.53
C VAL A 326 -10.84 18.07 -7.36
N VAL A 327 -10.21 19.06 -6.74
CA VAL A 327 -9.54 20.15 -7.44
C VAL A 327 -8.35 19.65 -8.29
N PRO A 328 -7.44 18.80 -7.79
CA PRO A 328 -6.38 18.22 -8.62
C PRO A 328 -6.92 17.36 -9.76
N LEU A 329 -7.98 16.56 -9.52
CA LEU A 329 -8.61 15.78 -10.59
C LEU A 329 -9.23 16.65 -11.67
N LEU A 330 -9.85 17.78 -11.31
CA LEU A 330 -10.35 18.74 -12.28
C LEU A 330 -9.22 19.36 -13.09
N ALA A 331 -8.07 19.66 -12.47
CA ALA A 331 -6.90 20.14 -13.20
C ALA A 331 -6.37 19.10 -14.20
N LEU A 332 -6.29 17.84 -13.78
CA LEU A 332 -5.90 16.72 -14.64
C LEU A 332 -6.87 16.56 -15.83
N ILE A 333 -8.18 16.61 -15.57
CA ILE A 333 -9.20 16.56 -16.62
C ILE A 333 -9.06 17.76 -17.55
N ALA A 334 -8.91 18.98 -17.02
CA ALA A 334 -8.71 20.17 -17.83
C ALA A 334 -7.49 20.05 -18.75
N THR A 335 -6.35 19.55 -18.25
CA THR A 335 -5.15 19.34 -19.06
C THR A 335 -5.35 18.26 -20.13
N SER A 336 -6.15 17.23 -19.87
CA SER A 336 -6.48 16.20 -20.88
C SER A 336 -7.37 16.71 -22.02
N LEU A 337 -8.01 17.88 -21.85
CA LEU A 337 -8.97 18.46 -22.78
C LEU A 337 -8.42 19.64 -23.59
N VAL A 338 -7.11 19.89 -23.55
CA VAL A 338 -6.46 20.94 -24.34
C VAL A 338 -5.57 20.33 -25.43
N PRO A 339 -5.40 21.00 -26.57
CA PRO A 339 -4.63 20.48 -27.70
C PRO A 339 -3.13 20.41 -27.43
N ALA A 340 -2.63 21.24 -26.52
CA ALA A 340 -1.21 21.31 -26.18
C ALA A 340 -1.01 21.77 -24.74
N PHE A 341 0.14 21.43 -24.18
CA PHE A 341 0.53 21.83 -22.82
C PHE A 341 0.62 23.37 -22.70
N GLY A 342 0.09 23.93 -21.60
CA GLY A 342 0.07 25.37 -21.35
C GLY A 342 -1.04 26.15 -22.06
N VAL A 343 -1.87 25.51 -22.88
CA VAL A 343 -3.05 26.15 -23.47
C VAL A 343 -4.15 26.28 -22.43
N LYS A 344 -4.78 27.46 -22.35
CA LYS A 344 -5.93 27.69 -21.47
C LYS A 344 -7.15 26.91 -21.98
N LEU A 345 -7.88 26.28 -21.07
CA LEU A 345 -9.14 25.63 -21.41
C LEU A 345 -10.25 26.67 -21.60
N ASN A 346 -10.81 26.76 -22.80
CA ASN A 346 -11.99 27.57 -23.13
C ASN A 346 -12.80 26.88 -24.26
N PHE A 347 -13.92 27.48 -24.65
CA PHE A 347 -14.77 26.95 -25.73
C PHE A 347 -14.10 26.91 -27.10
N ASP A 348 -13.01 27.64 -27.31
CA ASP A 348 -12.29 27.68 -28.59
C ASP A 348 -11.20 26.60 -28.67
N ASN A 349 -10.61 26.23 -27.53
CA ASN A 349 -9.44 25.37 -27.44
C ASN A 349 -9.73 24.00 -26.81
N TYR A 350 -10.98 23.64 -26.50
CA TYR A 350 -11.24 22.29 -26.00
C TYR A 350 -11.00 21.27 -27.11
N SER A 351 -10.35 20.17 -26.77
CA SER A 351 -9.98 19.11 -27.72
C SER A 351 -10.05 17.74 -27.08
N PHE A 352 -10.52 16.76 -27.84
CA PHE A 352 -10.47 15.34 -27.48
C PHE A 352 -9.37 14.59 -28.24
N GLU A 353 -8.47 15.30 -28.92
CA GLU A 353 -7.42 14.68 -29.74
C GLU A 353 -6.50 13.81 -28.89
N ALA A 354 -6.19 14.23 -27.66
CA ALA A 354 -5.39 13.41 -26.74
C ALA A 354 -6.04 12.05 -26.45
N PHE A 355 -7.36 12.01 -26.26
CA PHE A 355 -8.09 10.75 -26.08
C PHE A 355 -8.12 9.92 -27.37
N ARG A 356 -8.26 10.56 -28.53
CA ARG A 356 -8.22 9.88 -29.82
C ARG A 356 -6.86 9.24 -30.08
N GLU A 357 -5.78 9.99 -29.86
CA GLU A 357 -4.40 9.55 -30.02
C GLU A 357 -4.12 8.35 -29.13
N VAL A 358 -4.44 8.48 -27.84
CA VAL A 358 -4.20 7.46 -26.83
C VAL A 358 -5.04 6.20 -27.08
N LEU A 359 -6.32 6.33 -27.47
CA LEU A 359 -7.22 5.18 -27.65
C LEU A 359 -7.02 4.44 -28.98
N PHE A 360 -6.70 5.16 -30.06
CA PHE A 360 -6.79 4.61 -31.41
C PHE A 360 -5.49 4.65 -32.20
N VAL A 361 -4.54 5.52 -31.85
CA VAL A 361 -3.31 5.71 -32.62
C VAL A 361 -2.14 5.03 -31.94
N GLN A 362 -1.97 5.25 -30.63
CA GLN A 362 -0.77 4.85 -29.91
C GLN A 362 -0.81 3.37 -29.45
N PRO A 363 0.00 2.48 -30.04
CA PRO A 363 -0.09 1.04 -29.73
C PRO A 363 0.40 0.69 -28.32
N SER A 364 1.29 1.50 -27.75
CA SER A 364 1.78 1.31 -26.38
C SER A 364 0.68 1.48 -25.33
N THR A 365 -0.33 2.32 -25.59
CA THR A 365 -1.49 2.46 -24.70
C THR A 365 -2.26 1.15 -24.57
N ALA A 366 -2.68 0.58 -25.70
CA ALA A 366 -3.45 -0.67 -25.70
C ALA A 366 -2.66 -1.80 -25.02
N ARG A 367 -1.36 -1.92 -25.31
CA ARG A 367 -0.46 -2.87 -24.64
C ARG A 367 -0.38 -2.61 -23.14
N ALA A 368 -0.21 -1.37 -22.70
CA ALA A 368 -0.10 -1.05 -21.28
C ALA A 368 -1.39 -1.41 -20.51
N PHE A 369 -2.57 -1.13 -21.07
CA PHE A 369 -3.85 -1.56 -20.50
C PHE A 369 -3.95 -3.08 -20.44
N GLN A 370 -3.64 -3.78 -21.54
CA GLN A 370 -3.69 -5.24 -21.60
C GLN A 370 -2.73 -5.88 -20.58
N ASN A 371 -1.47 -5.44 -20.54
CA ASN A 371 -0.46 -5.95 -19.63
C ASN A 371 -0.87 -5.71 -18.17
N SER A 372 -1.30 -4.50 -17.84
CA SER A 372 -1.70 -4.16 -16.46
C SER A 372 -2.92 -4.96 -16.01
N PHE A 373 -3.90 -5.14 -16.90
CA PHE A 373 -5.08 -5.95 -16.64
C PHE A 373 -4.75 -7.44 -16.50
N MET A 374 -3.94 -8.00 -17.41
CA MET A 374 -3.51 -9.40 -17.35
C MET A 374 -2.69 -9.69 -16.09
N LEU A 375 -1.75 -8.81 -15.74
CA LEU A 375 -0.93 -8.92 -14.53
C LEU A 375 -1.79 -8.81 -13.27
N SER A 376 -2.71 -7.85 -13.19
CA SER A 376 -3.52 -7.62 -12.00
C SER A 376 -4.57 -8.72 -11.77
N VAL A 377 -5.27 -9.15 -12.83
CA VAL A 377 -6.23 -10.28 -12.77
C VAL A 377 -5.49 -11.57 -12.48
N GLY A 378 -4.40 -11.83 -13.20
CA GLY A 378 -3.59 -13.03 -12.99
C GLY A 378 -3.08 -13.11 -11.55
N ALA A 379 -2.54 -12.01 -11.02
CA ALA A 379 -2.03 -11.97 -9.65
C ALA A 379 -3.15 -12.19 -8.64
N ALA A 380 -4.31 -11.53 -8.81
CA ALA A 380 -5.46 -11.70 -7.93
C ALA A 380 -5.97 -13.15 -7.90
N VAL A 381 -6.12 -13.79 -9.07
CA VAL A 381 -6.59 -15.17 -9.18
C VAL A 381 -5.57 -16.14 -8.59
N THR A 382 -4.30 -16.04 -8.98
CA THR A 382 -3.24 -16.92 -8.48
C THR A 382 -3.07 -16.78 -6.98
N LEU A 383 -3.09 -15.56 -6.44
CA LEU A 383 -2.98 -15.33 -5.01
C LEU A 383 -4.16 -15.88 -4.23
N VAL A 384 -5.41 -15.74 -4.70
CA VAL A 384 -6.56 -16.39 -4.03
C VAL A 384 -6.40 -17.90 -3.98
N LEU A 385 -6.00 -18.52 -5.09
CA LEU A 385 -5.81 -19.98 -5.17
C LEU A 385 -4.72 -20.47 -4.21
N VAL A 386 -3.67 -19.68 -3.99
CA VAL A 386 -2.59 -20.00 -3.03
C VAL A 386 -2.97 -19.66 -1.59
N CYS A 387 -3.61 -18.52 -1.37
CA CYS A 387 -3.94 -18.00 -0.03
C CYS A 387 -5.05 -18.78 0.66
N LEU A 388 -6.04 -19.30 -0.06
CA LEU A 388 -7.12 -20.11 0.53
C LEU A 388 -6.59 -21.35 1.30
N PRO A 389 -5.83 -22.26 0.67
CA PRO A 389 -5.29 -23.41 1.39
C PRO A 389 -4.21 -23.01 2.39
N LEU A 390 -3.41 -21.98 2.11
CA LEU A 390 -2.38 -21.49 3.03
C LEU A 390 -3.00 -20.95 4.33
N ALA A 391 -4.01 -20.09 4.22
CA ALA A 391 -4.72 -19.52 5.36
C ALA A 391 -5.42 -20.61 6.18
N TYR A 392 -6.05 -21.60 5.52
CA TYR A 392 -6.68 -22.73 6.21
C TYR A 392 -5.68 -23.44 7.13
N VAL A 393 -4.50 -23.80 6.60
CA VAL A 393 -3.48 -24.50 7.40
C VAL A 393 -2.92 -23.61 8.51
N MET A 394 -2.67 -22.33 8.22
CA MET A 394 -2.13 -21.39 9.21
C MET A 394 -3.08 -21.16 10.40
N VAL A 395 -4.39 -21.09 10.15
CA VAL A 395 -5.41 -20.86 11.18
C VAL A 395 -5.76 -22.14 11.93
N ARG A 396 -6.02 -23.24 11.21
CA ARG A 396 -6.48 -24.49 11.83
C ARG A 396 -5.35 -25.32 12.43
N ARG A 397 -4.10 -25.13 12.01
CA ARG A 397 -2.93 -25.87 12.50
C ARG A 397 -1.77 -24.95 12.87
N PRO A 398 -1.86 -24.24 14.01
CA PRO A 398 -0.75 -23.44 14.50
C PRO A 398 0.45 -24.34 14.82
N SER A 399 1.57 -24.11 14.16
CA SER A 399 2.85 -24.81 14.36
C SER A 399 4.00 -23.79 14.35
N ARG A 400 5.21 -24.23 14.72
CA ARG A 400 6.40 -23.38 14.58
C ARG A 400 6.64 -22.98 13.12
N LEU A 401 6.33 -23.89 12.20
CA LEU A 401 6.48 -23.66 10.77
C LEU A 401 5.46 -22.65 10.25
N THR A 402 4.19 -22.72 10.64
CA THR A 402 3.19 -21.71 10.22
C THR A 402 3.48 -20.32 10.79
N LYS A 403 4.08 -20.24 12.00
CA LYS A 403 4.60 -18.97 12.54
C LYS A 403 5.75 -18.41 11.69
N LEU A 404 6.70 -19.26 11.28
CA LEU A 404 7.77 -18.86 10.39
C LEU A 404 7.20 -18.38 9.04
N ILE A 405 6.28 -19.13 8.43
CA ILE A 405 5.63 -18.72 7.18
C ILE A 405 4.94 -17.37 7.34
N ASN A 406 4.21 -17.14 8.44
CA ASN A 406 3.57 -15.84 8.67
C ASN A 406 4.59 -14.69 8.64
N LEU A 407 5.76 -14.88 9.27
CA LEU A 407 6.83 -13.89 9.22
C LEU A 407 7.39 -13.71 7.80
N LEU A 408 7.64 -14.81 7.07
CA LEU A 408 8.21 -14.75 5.72
C LEU A 408 7.27 -14.10 4.70
N VAL A 409 5.96 -14.32 4.82
CA VAL A 409 4.95 -13.71 3.95
C VAL A 409 4.90 -12.20 4.14
N GLU A 410 5.17 -11.69 5.35
CA GLU A 410 5.16 -10.25 5.64
C GLU A 410 6.35 -9.48 5.03
N VAL A 411 7.49 -10.15 4.81
CA VAL A 411 8.75 -9.51 4.43
C VAL A 411 8.67 -8.74 3.11
N PRO A 412 8.18 -9.30 1.98
CA PRO A 412 8.16 -8.58 0.69
C PRO A 412 7.27 -7.33 0.69
N TYR A 413 6.22 -7.33 1.52
CA TYR A 413 5.33 -6.19 1.66
C TYR A 413 5.92 -5.13 2.60
N ALA A 414 6.63 -5.55 3.65
CA ALA A 414 7.31 -4.66 4.59
C ALA A 414 8.48 -3.90 3.96
N LEU A 415 9.10 -4.47 2.91
CA LEU A 415 10.14 -3.80 2.16
C LEU A 415 9.54 -2.84 1.11
N PRO A 416 10.19 -1.68 0.88
CA PRO A 416 9.90 -0.81 -0.25
C PRO A 416 9.90 -1.57 -1.59
N GLY A 417 8.98 -1.21 -2.49
CA GLY A 417 8.83 -1.89 -3.79
C GLY A 417 10.11 -1.89 -4.62
N VAL A 418 10.91 -0.82 -4.51
CA VAL A 418 12.23 -0.71 -5.17
C VAL A 418 13.16 -1.84 -4.73
N VAL A 419 13.20 -2.18 -3.44
CA VAL A 419 14.07 -3.26 -2.92
C VAL A 419 13.65 -4.60 -3.50
N LEU A 420 12.34 -4.86 -3.55
CA LEU A 420 11.81 -6.07 -4.16
C LEU A 420 12.08 -6.13 -5.67
N ALA A 421 11.96 -5.01 -6.38
CA ALA A 421 12.25 -4.96 -7.81
C ALA A 421 13.71 -5.30 -8.10
N ILE A 422 14.67 -4.66 -7.42
CA ILE A 422 16.10 -4.97 -7.57
C ILE A 422 16.38 -6.43 -7.19
N ALA A 423 15.78 -6.93 -6.11
CA ALA A 423 15.90 -8.32 -5.71
C ALA A 423 15.42 -9.30 -6.81
N CYS A 424 14.30 -8.98 -7.46
CA CYS A 424 13.79 -9.75 -8.59
C CYS A 424 14.72 -9.67 -9.81
N ILE A 425 15.27 -8.49 -10.17
CA ILE A 425 16.24 -8.36 -11.27
C ILE A 425 17.43 -9.30 -11.05
N LEU A 426 18.04 -9.23 -9.86
CA LEU A 426 19.24 -10.00 -9.53
C LEU A 426 19.03 -11.51 -9.53
N LEU A 427 17.81 -11.97 -9.20
CA LEU A 427 17.47 -13.38 -9.23
C LEU A 427 17.09 -13.87 -10.63
N PHE A 428 16.34 -13.07 -11.39
CA PHE A 428 15.71 -13.50 -12.63
C PHE A 428 16.46 -13.10 -13.89
N ILE A 429 17.51 -12.28 -13.79
CA ILE A 429 18.45 -12.03 -14.89
C ILE A 429 19.13 -13.32 -15.34
N ARG A 430 19.47 -14.19 -14.39
CA ARG A 430 19.93 -15.56 -14.65
C ARG A 430 19.46 -16.43 -13.50
N ILE A 431 18.42 -17.22 -13.73
CA ILE A 431 17.90 -18.11 -12.70
C ILE A 431 18.99 -19.14 -12.37
N PRO A 432 19.44 -19.21 -11.09
CA PRO A 432 20.41 -20.20 -10.69
C PRO A 432 19.91 -21.60 -11.04
N LEU A 433 20.77 -22.44 -11.63
CA LEU A 433 20.51 -23.84 -12.00
C LEU A 433 19.70 -24.09 -13.29
N LEU A 434 18.96 -23.10 -13.82
CA LEU A 434 18.09 -23.30 -14.98
C LEU A 434 18.61 -22.64 -16.27
N ASP A 435 19.60 -21.75 -16.19
CA ASP A 435 20.14 -20.96 -17.32
C ASP A 435 19.06 -20.25 -18.20
N VAL A 436 17.87 -20.04 -17.63
CA VAL A 436 16.78 -19.26 -18.21
C VAL A 436 16.76 -17.86 -17.60
N SER A 437 16.52 -16.84 -18.41
CA SER A 437 16.28 -15.47 -17.97
C SER A 437 14.79 -15.12 -18.09
N LEU A 438 14.22 -14.53 -17.04
CA LEU A 438 12.89 -13.90 -17.09
C LEU A 438 13.00 -12.37 -17.18
N TYR A 439 14.23 -11.84 -17.17
CA TYR A 439 14.46 -10.41 -17.29
C TYR A 439 13.95 -9.87 -18.63
N GLY A 440 13.31 -8.70 -18.59
CA GLY A 440 12.67 -8.09 -19.74
C GLY A 440 11.37 -8.76 -20.21
N THR A 441 10.82 -9.72 -19.46
CA THR A 441 9.50 -10.35 -19.76
C THR A 441 8.43 -9.90 -18.77
N LEU A 442 7.13 -10.03 -19.10
CA LEU A 442 6.07 -9.82 -18.11
C LEU A 442 6.12 -10.79 -16.92
N GLY A 443 6.79 -11.94 -17.08
CA GLY A 443 6.90 -12.96 -16.04
C GLY A 443 7.61 -12.46 -14.77
N ILE A 444 8.64 -11.63 -14.91
CA ILE A 444 9.35 -11.06 -13.75
C ILE A 444 8.45 -10.11 -12.94
N ILE A 445 7.66 -9.28 -13.63
CA ILE A 445 6.69 -8.37 -13.01
C ILE A 445 5.59 -9.17 -12.31
N PHE A 446 5.09 -10.22 -12.99
CA PHE A 446 4.08 -11.10 -12.43
C PHE A 446 4.54 -11.76 -11.12
N ILE A 447 5.73 -12.34 -11.10
CA ILE A 447 6.29 -12.97 -9.89
C ILE A 447 6.51 -11.93 -8.78
N ALA A 448 7.01 -10.75 -9.12
CA ALA A 448 7.17 -9.67 -8.15
C ALA A 448 5.83 -9.23 -7.54
N TYR A 449 4.76 -9.18 -8.33
CA TYR A 449 3.40 -8.89 -7.85
C TYR A 449 2.89 -9.99 -6.91
N LEU A 450 3.13 -11.26 -7.24
CA LEU A 450 2.78 -12.36 -6.35
C LEU A 450 3.49 -12.23 -5.00
N ALA A 451 4.80 -11.93 -4.99
CA ALA A 451 5.56 -11.70 -3.76
C ALA A 451 4.99 -10.52 -2.96
N ARG A 452 4.83 -9.37 -3.63
CA ARG A 452 4.45 -8.10 -3.00
C ARG A 452 3.04 -8.12 -2.42
N PHE A 453 2.09 -8.70 -3.13
CA PHE A 453 0.67 -8.63 -2.80
C PHE A 453 0.14 -9.86 -2.07
N LEU A 454 0.99 -10.85 -1.79
CA LEU A 454 0.63 -12.08 -1.06
C LEU A 454 -0.05 -11.77 0.29
N VAL A 455 0.50 -10.83 1.07
CA VAL A 455 -0.08 -10.43 2.37
C VAL A 455 -1.46 -9.83 2.21
N ILE A 456 -1.65 -9.01 1.17
CA ILE A 456 -2.92 -8.31 0.90
C ILE A 456 -4.04 -9.32 0.63
N ALA A 457 -3.73 -10.39 -0.13
CA ALA A 457 -4.68 -11.48 -0.35
C ALA A 457 -4.86 -12.39 0.88
N LEU A 458 -3.78 -12.67 1.62
CA LEU A 458 -3.80 -13.66 2.70
C LEU A 458 -4.58 -13.18 3.94
N ARG A 459 -4.45 -11.91 4.33
CA ARG A 459 -5.01 -11.38 5.59
C ARG A 459 -6.55 -11.46 5.66
N PRO A 460 -7.32 -10.99 4.66
CA PRO A 460 -8.77 -11.10 4.69
C PRO A 460 -9.24 -12.56 4.84
N VAL A 461 -8.57 -13.48 4.13
CA VAL A 461 -8.89 -14.91 4.17
C VAL A 461 -8.57 -15.53 5.54
N MET A 462 -7.41 -15.22 6.13
CA MET A 462 -7.05 -15.66 7.49
C MET A 462 -8.06 -15.15 8.53
N ASN A 463 -8.42 -13.87 8.47
CA ASN A 463 -9.39 -13.27 9.37
C ASN A 463 -10.76 -13.96 9.25
N SER A 464 -11.18 -14.29 8.03
CA SER A 464 -12.41 -15.04 7.77
C SER A 464 -12.38 -16.42 8.42
N PHE A 465 -11.31 -17.19 8.20
CA PHE A 465 -11.18 -18.52 8.81
C PHE A 465 -11.11 -18.49 10.33
N SER A 466 -10.49 -17.45 10.92
CA SER A 466 -10.43 -17.32 12.38
C SER A 466 -11.79 -17.05 13.04
N GLN A 467 -12.75 -16.53 12.27
CA GLN A 467 -14.11 -16.26 12.75
C GLN A 467 -15.05 -17.47 12.58
N LEU A 468 -14.68 -18.46 11.76
CA LEU A 468 -15.51 -19.66 11.55
C LEU A 468 -15.37 -20.63 12.72
N ASP A 469 -16.52 -20.99 13.31
CA ASP A 469 -16.60 -21.97 14.39
C ASP A 469 -16.02 -23.34 13.94
N PRO A 470 -14.99 -23.87 14.65
CA PRO A 470 -14.47 -25.21 14.39
C PRO A 470 -15.54 -26.31 14.39
N ALA A 471 -16.63 -26.14 15.14
CA ALA A 471 -17.72 -27.12 15.24
C ALA A 471 -18.38 -27.44 13.89
N LEU A 472 -18.37 -26.50 12.92
CA LEU A 472 -18.88 -26.74 11.57
C LEU A 472 -18.07 -27.83 10.84
N GLU A 473 -16.74 -27.84 11.02
CA GLU A 473 -15.87 -28.84 10.42
C GLU A 473 -15.92 -30.18 11.15
N GLU A 474 -16.09 -30.14 12.47
CA GLU A 474 -16.21 -31.33 13.32
C GLU A 474 -17.54 -32.07 13.06
N ALA A 475 -18.65 -31.34 12.94
CA ALA A 475 -19.95 -31.91 12.59
C ALA A 475 -19.91 -32.58 11.21
N ALA A 476 -19.35 -31.90 10.21
CA ALA A 476 -19.18 -32.48 8.89
C ALA A 476 -18.28 -33.72 8.90
N GLN A 477 -17.22 -33.72 9.71
CA GLN A 477 -16.35 -34.87 9.88
C GLN A 477 -17.05 -36.05 10.56
N ALA A 478 -17.90 -35.79 11.56
CA ALA A 478 -18.72 -36.81 12.21
C ALA A 478 -19.72 -37.46 11.23
N CYS A 479 -20.22 -36.70 10.25
CA CYS A 479 -21.03 -37.20 9.14
C CYS A 479 -20.21 -37.90 8.03
N GLY A 480 -18.91 -38.13 8.22
CA GLY A 480 -18.05 -38.83 7.26
C GLY A 480 -17.48 -37.95 6.14
N ALA A 481 -17.64 -36.62 6.20
CA ALA A 481 -17.09 -35.73 5.18
C ALA A 481 -15.55 -35.64 5.27
N GLY A 482 -14.87 -36.07 4.20
CA GLY A 482 -13.42 -35.90 4.06
C GLY A 482 -13.00 -34.42 3.93
N LEU A 483 -11.69 -34.14 4.06
CA LEU A 483 -11.13 -32.78 4.04
C LEU A 483 -11.48 -32.01 2.76
N GLY A 484 -11.42 -32.64 1.58
CA GLY A 484 -11.79 -32.00 0.31
C GLY A 484 -13.26 -31.59 0.25
N ARG A 485 -14.17 -32.43 0.78
CA ARG A 485 -15.60 -32.15 0.82
C ARG A 485 -15.92 -31.03 1.81
N ARG A 486 -15.31 -31.05 3.00
CA ARG A 486 -15.42 -29.96 3.99
C ARG A 486 -14.89 -28.63 3.45
N LEU A 487 -13.76 -28.66 2.74
CA LEU A 487 -13.23 -27.47 2.07
C LEU A 487 -14.21 -26.93 1.04
N ARG A 488 -14.68 -27.77 0.11
CA ARG A 488 -15.53 -27.35 -1.01
C ARG A 488 -16.94 -26.92 -0.59
N ASP A 489 -17.57 -27.64 0.33
CA ASP A 489 -19.00 -27.48 0.60
C ASP A 489 -19.28 -26.54 1.77
N ILE A 490 -18.30 -26.32 2.65
CA ILE A 490 -18.47 -25.52 3.88
C ILE A 490 -17.50 -24.34 3.89
N LEU A 491 -16.19 -24.61 3.89
CA LEU A 491 -15.20 -23.60 4.17
C LEU A 491 -14.99 -22.60 3.02
N LEU A 492 -14.88 -23.09 1.78
CA LEU A 492 -14.68 -22.23 0.61
C LEU A 492 -15.89 -21.32 0.36
N PRO A 493 -17.16 -21.78 0.39
CA PRO A 493 -18.31 -20.90 0.25
C PRO A 493 -18.37 -19.82 1.33
N LEU A 494 -18.02 -20.16 2.58
CA LEU A 494 -18.01 -19.21 3.69
C LEU A 494 -16.83 -18.22 3.62
N ALA A 495 -15.69 -18.64 3.07
CA ALA A 495 -14.51 -17.79 2.90
C ALA A 495 -14.49 -17.01 1.57
N ALA A 496 -15.29 -17.42 0.57
CA ALA A 496 -15.32 -16.82 -0.76
C ALA A 496 -15.59 -15.29 -0.76
N PRO A 497 -16.51 -14.75 0.06
CA PRO A 497 -16.70 -13.29 0.17
C PRO A 497 -15.41 -12.55 0.57
N SER A 498 -14.71 -13.08 1.57
CA SER A 498 -13.46 -12.51 2.08
C SER A 498 -12.31 -12.67 1.07
N ALA A 499 -12.24 -13.81 0.39
CA ALA A 499 -11.28 -14.05 -0.68
C ALA A 499 -11.50 -13.13 -1.88
N ALA A 500 -12.75 -12.91 -2.29
CA ALA A 500 -13.09 -11.99 -3.38
C ALA A 500 -12.69 -10.54 -3.05
N ALA A 501 -12.87 -10.11 -1.81
CA ALA A 501 -12.39 -8.79 -1.38
C ALA A 501 -10.86 -8.70 -1.36
N GLY A 502 -10.17 -9.74 -0.89
CA GLY A 502 -8.71 -9.82 -0.99
C GLY A 502 -8.23 -9.77 -2.45
N ALA A 503 -8.89 -10.51 -3.34
CA ALA A 503 -8.61 -10.52 -4.78
C ALA A 503 -8.76 -9.13 -5.40
N LEU A 504 -9.84 -8.43 -5.05
CA LEU A 504 -10.07 -7.09 -5.58
C LEU A 504 -9.03 -6.09 -5.05
N LEU A 505 -8.67 -6.16 -3.76
CA LEU A 505 -7.63 -5.31 -3.21
C LEU A 505 -6.31 -5.54 -3.95
N VAL A 506 -5.93 -6.79 -4.19
CA VAL A 506 -4.77 -7.14 -5.03
C VAL A 506 -4.91 -6.54 -6.42
N PHE A 507 -6.04 -6.77 -7.11
CA PHE A 507 -6.27 -6.23 -8.45
C PHE A 507 -6.08 -4.72 -8.48
N LEU A 508 -6.73 -3.98 -7.57
CA LEU A 508 -6.66 -2.52 -7.52
C LEU A 508 -5.24 -2.03 -7.23
N THR A 509 -4.50 -2.70 -6.35
CA THR A 509 -3.11 -2.33 -6.05
C THR A 509 -2.15 -2.68 -7.19
N ALA A 510 -2.36 -3.80 -7.87
CA ALA A 510 -1.49 -4.29 -8.94
C ALA A 510 -1.73 -3.54 -10.26
N PHE A 511 -2.98 -3.19 -10.56
CA PHE A 511 -3.36 -2.43 -11.76
C PHE A 511 -2.76 -1.02 -11.77
N ASN A 512 -2.53 -0.47 -10.58
CA ASN A 512 -2.02 0.88 -10.36
C ASN A 512 -0.53 0.92 -9.96
N GLU A 513 0.16 -0.22 -10.01
CA GLU A 513 1.53 -0.34 -9.55
C GLU A 513 2.50 0.28 -10.58
N LEU A 514 3.37 1.17 -10.10
CA LEU A 514 4.46 1.77 -10.88
C LEU A 514 5.84 1.39 -10.36
N THR A 515 6.06 1.42 -9.05
CA THR A 515 7.40 1.35 -8.45
C THR A 515 8.17 0.10 -8.85
N VAL A 516 7.53 -1.07 -8.78
CA VAL A 516 8.11 -2.36 -9.17
C VAL A 516 8.17 -2.43 -10.69
N SER A 517 7.10 -2.04 -11.38
CA SER A 517 7.02 -2.07 -12.85
C SER A 517 8.09 -1.23 -13.53
N ALA A 518 8.34 0.00 -13.07
CA ALA A 518 9.27 0.95 -13.67
C ALA A 518 10.74 0.49 -13.62
N LEU A 519 11.07 -0.40 -12.67
CA LEU A 519 12.41 -0.97 -12.56
C LEU A 519 12.55 -2.31 -13.29
N LEU A 520 11.43 -3.00 -13.53
CA LEU A 520 11.40 -4.34 -14.12
C LEU A 520 11.00 -4.38 -15.59
N TRP A 521 10.41 -3.32 -16.12
CA TRP A 521 9.90 -3.29 -17.48
C TRP A 521 11.02 -3.33 -18.52
N ALA A 522 10.64 -3.76 -19.71
CA ALA A 522 11.42 -3.61 -20.94
C ALA A 522 10.46 -3.23 -22.07
N SER A 523 11.02 -2.75 -23.18
CA SER A 523 10.26 -2.36 -24.37
C SER A 523 9.31 -3.48 -24.81
N GLY A 524 8.04 -3.14 -25.04
CA GLY A 524 6.95 -4.08 -25.36
C GLY A 524 6.20 -4.65 -24.16
N ASN A 525 6.73 -4.48 -22.95
CA ASN A 525 6.15 -4.97 -21.69
C ASN A 525 5.79 -3.80 -20.75
N GLU A 526 5.39 -2.66 -21.33
CA GLU A 526 4.98 -1.49 -20.55
C GLU A 526 3.72 -1.80 -19.72
N THR A 527 3.67 -1.28 -18.49
CA THR A 527 2.43 -1.21 -17.69
C THR A 527 1.86 0.21 -17.72
N LEU A 528 0.62 0.40 -17.27
CA LEU A 528 -0.06 1.70 -17.27
C LEU A 528 0.70 2.74 -16.48
N GLY A 529 1.25 2.35 -15.33
CA GLY A 529 2.07 3.25 -14.54
C GLY A 529 3.29 3.72 -15.33
N VAL A 530 4.02 2.78 -15.94
CA VAL A 530 5.23 3.06 -16.72
C VAL A 530 4.93 3.94 -17.93
N LEU A 531 3.83 3.68 -18.63
CA LEU A 531 3.40 4.50 -19.75
C LEU A 531 3.14 5.95 -19.34
N ILE A 532 2.38 6.17 -18.27
CA ILE A 532 2.10 7.53 -17.77
C ILE A 532 3.39 8.25 -17.39
N PHE A 533 4.29 7.55 -16.69
CA PHE A 533 5.59 8.10 -16.31
C PHE A 533 6.42 8.47 -17.55
N ASN A 534 6.55 7.57 -18.52
CA ASN A 534 7.34 7.82 -19.73
C ASN A 534 6.76 8.93 -20.61
N LEU A 535 5.42 9.03 -20.73
CA LEU A 535 4.77 10.13 -21.46
C LEU A 535 5.01 11.48 -20.80
N ASP A 536 4.99 11.54 -19.46
CA ASP A 536 5.28 12.80 -18.77
C ASP A 536 6.77 13.16 -18.85
N ASP A 537 7.65 12.18 -18.67
CA ASP A 537 9.11 12.34 -18.78
C ASP A 537 9.54 12.74 -20.20
N SER A 538 8.82 12.30 -21.24
CA SER A 538 9.03 12.74 -22.63
C SER A 538 8.46 14.13 -22.95
N GLY A 539 7.73 14.75 -22.03
CA GLY A 539 7.06 16.04 -22.23
C GLY A 539 5.67 15.95 -22.86
N ASP A 540 5.14 14.75 -23.11
CA ASP A 540 3.79 14.49 -23.62
C ASP A 540 2.74 14.55 -22.52
N THR A 541 2.79 15.58 -21.69
CA THR A 541 1.98 15.76 -20.48
C THR A 541 0.47 15.73 -20.73
N VAL A 542 0.01 16.19 -21.90
CA VAL A 542 -1.42 16.12 -22.30
C VAL A 542 -1.85 14.66 -22.52
N LEU A 543 -1.04 13.85 -23.20
CA LEU A 543 -1.30 12.42 -23.41
C LEU A 543 -1.21 11.66 -22.07
N ALA A 544 -0.22 11.96 -21.25
CA ALA A 544 -0.09 11.41 -19.89
C ALA A 544 -1.35 11.71 -19.05
N SER A 545 -1.87 12.95 -19.14
CA SER A 545 -3.09 13.36 -18.45
C SER A 545 -4.33 12.62 -18.97
N ALA A 546 -4.46 12.41 -20.28
CA ALA A 546 -5.56 11.65 -20.87
C ALA A 546 -5.55 10.18 -20.41
N VAL A 547 -4.39 9.50 -20.45
CA VAL A 547 -4.23 8.14 -19.91
C VAL A 547 -4.58 8.11 -18.42
N ALA A 548 -4.08 9.07 -17.64
CA ALA A 548 -4.32 9.16 -16.21
C ALA A 548 -5.82 9.35 -15.87
N VAL A 549 -6.54 10.18 -16.63
CA VAL A 549 -8.00 10.34 -16.48
C VAL A 549 -8.72 9.02 -16.72
N MET A 550 -8.36 8.27 -17.78
CA MET A 550 -8.96 6.95 -18.02
C MET A 550 -8.70 5.97 -16.87
N VAL A 551 -7.48 5.93 -16.34
CA VAL A 551 -7.13 5.08 -15.19
C VAL A 551 -7.95 5.48 -13.95
N VAL A 552 -8.07 6.78 -13.66
CA VAL A 552 -8.90 7.27 -12.54
C VAL A 552 -10.36 6.86 -12.71
N LEU A 553 -10.92 6.98 -13.92
CA LEU A 553 -12.29 6.54 -14.21
C LEU A 553 -12.48 5.04 -13.96
N VAL A 554 -11.53 4.20 -14.41
CA VAL A 554 -11.54 2.76 -14.16
C VAL A 554 -11.48 2.46 -12.66
N VAL A 555 -10.59 3.12 -11.92
CA VAL A 555 -10.46 2.94 -10.46
C VAL A 555 -11.75 3.33 -9.74
N ILE A 556 -12.32 4.50 -10.05
CA ILE A 556 -13.58 4.96 -9.44
C ILE A 556 -14.73 4.00 -9.79
N ALA A 557 -14.82 3.54 -11.03
CA ALA A 557 -15.85 2.59 -11.47
C ALA A 557 -15.75 1.27 -10.71
N LEU A 558 -14.55 0.71 -10.57
CA LEU A 558 -14.30 -0.53 -9.83
C LEU A 558 -14.57 -0.39 -8.34
N MET A 559 -14.11 0.70 -7.72
CA MET A 559 -14.42 1.00 -6.31
C MET A 559 -15.93 1.14 -6.08
N SER A 560 -16.64 1.79 -7.00
CA SER A 560 -18.09 1.97 -6.92
C SER A 560 -18.83 0.64 -7.08
N CYS A 561 -18.45 -0.15 -8.07
CA CYS A 561 -18.98 -1.51 -8.30
C CYS A 561 -18.78 -2.38 -7.05
N PHE A 562 -17.59 -2.33 -6.45
CA PHE A 562 -17.31 -3.07 -5.23
C PHE A 562 -18.08 -2.56 -4.02
N GLN A 563 -18.25 -1.24 -3.89
CA GLN A 563 -19.07 -0.67 -2.82
C GLN A 563 -20.54 -1.09 -2.93
N LEU A 564 -21.04 -1.31 -4.16
CA LEU A 564 -22.39 -1.85 -4.38
C LEU A 564 -22.44 -3.35 -4.04
N ALA A 565 -21.43 -4.12 -4.43
CA ALA A 565 -21.31 -5.54 -4.14
C ALA A 565 -21.12 -5.82 -2.63
N SER A 566 -20.38 -4.96 -1.93
CA SER A 566 -20.06 -5.13 -0.51
C SER A 566 -21.29 -5.14 0.40
N ARG A 567 -22.41 -4.53 -0.04
CA ARG A 567 -23.70 -4.62 0.66
C ARG A 567 -24.18 -6.05 0.88
N ARG A 568 -23.71 -7.01 0.06
CA ARG A 568 -24.03 -8.45 0.18
C ARG A 568 -22.92 -9.26 0.87
N LEU A 569 -21.77 -8.65 1.17
CA LEU A 569 -20.65 -9.32 1.81
C LEU A 569 -20.76 -9.23 3.35
N PRO A 570 -20.19 -10.20 4.10
CA PRO A 570 -20.08 -10.11 5.55
C PRO A 570 -19.40 -8.80 6.00
N LYS A 571 -19.83 -8.25 7.12
CA LYS A 571 -19.22 -7.05 7.70
C LYS A 571 -17.74 -7.30 8.01
N GLY A 572 -16.88 -6.33 7.71
CA GLY A 572 -15.44 -6.41 7.96
C GLY A 572 -14.60 -6.95 6.81
N VAL A 573 -15.24 -7.39 5.71
CA VAL A 573 -14.57 -7.84 4.48
C VAL A 573 -13.97 -6.67 3.71
N VAL A 574 -14.63 -5.52 3.70
CA VAL A 574 -14.18 -4.31 3.01
C VAL A 574 -13.70 -3.27 4.04
N PRO A 575 -12.46 -2.75 3.93
CA PRO A 575 -11.90 -1.84 4.94
C PRO A 575 -12.71 -0.56 5.15
N TRP A 576 -13.34 -0.04 4.08
CA TRP A 576 -14.14 1.18 4.10
C TRP A 576 -15.64 0.95 4.30
N GLN A 577 -16.10 -0.30 4.36
CA GLN A 577 -17.50 -0.60 4.61
C GLN A 577 -17.88 -0.19 6.05
N THR A 578 -18.94 0.61 6.14
CA THR A 578 -19.42 1.17 7.41
C THR A 578 -20.18 0.18 8.24
#